data_AF-A0A419E373-F1
#
_entry.id   AF-A0A419E373-F1
#
_cell.length_a   1.000
_cell.length_b   1.000
_cell.length_c   1.000
_cell.angle_alpha   90.00
_cell.angle_beta   90.00
_cell.angle_gamma   90.00
#
_symmetry.space_group_name_H-M   'P 1'
#
loop_
_entity.id
_entity.type
_entity.pdbx_description
1 polymer ?
#
loop_
_entity_poly.entity_id
_entity_poly.type
_entity_poly.pdbx_seq_one_letter_code
_entity_poly.pdbx_strand_id
1 'polypeptide(L)'
;MSDLTLIAEHIHETMEALERTQEVGNGLRERVTRENYAAFRIQMNELHERLRKLSAMLLHEDEMALDELADALNRSFDKPAAEYRHASGHG
;
A
#
# COMPACT_ATOMS: atom_id res chain seq x y z
N MET A 1 14.04 -3.55 -16.37
CA MET A 1 12.89 -2.78 -15.86
C MET A 1 13.36 -1.36 -15.64
N SER A 2 12.51 -0.37 -15.92
CA SER A 2 12.80 1.04 -15.55
C SER A 2 12.56 1.22 -14.04
N ASP A 3 13.29 2.14 -13.41
CA ASP A 3 13.10 2.51 -12.00
C ASP A 3 11.64 2.91 -11.69
N LEU A 4 10.94 3.45 -12.69
CA LEU A 4 9.52 3.81 -12.59
C LEU A 4 8.59 2.60 -12.58
N THR A 5 8.97 1.49 -13.22
CA THR A 5 8.21 0.23 -13.10
C THR A 5 8.34 -0.33 -11.68
N LEU A 6 9.53 -0.20 -11.08
CA LEU A 6 9.76 -0.59 -9.68
C LEU A 6 9.01 0.31 -8.70
N ILE A 7 8.88 1.61 -8.98
CA ILE A 7 8.04 2.52 -8.19
C ILE A 7 6.57 2.09 -8.25
N ALA A 8 6.06 1.80 -9.45
CA ALA A 8 4.67 1.37 -9.62
C ALA A 8 4.37 0.06 -8.86
N GLU A 9 5.28 -0.92 -8.95
CA GLU A 9 5.19 -2.16 -8.19
C GLU A 9 5.22 -1.90 -6.69
N HIS A 10 6.13 -1.04 -6.20
CA HIS A 10 6.19 -0.71 -4.78
C HIS A 10 4.95 0.03 -4.26
N ILE A 11 4.32 0.88 -5.07
CA ILE A 11 3.04 1.50 -4.71
C ILE A 11 1.98 0.42 -4.53
N HIS A 12 1.87 -0.51 -5.49
CA HIS A 12 0.90 -1.59 -5.42
C HIS A 12 1.10 -2.48 -4.17
N GLU A 13 2.32 -2.93 -3.92
CA GLU A 13 2.62 -3.72 -2.72
C GLU A 13 2.35 -2.97 -1.41
N THR A 14 2.52 -1.64 -1.40
CA THR A 14 2.21 -0.79 -0.25
C THR A 14 0.71 -0.70 -0.02
N MET A 15 -0.09 -0.64 -1.09
CA MET A 15 -1.55 -0.68 -1.00
C MET A 15 -2.05 -2.02 -0.45
N GLU A 16 -1.52 -3.15 -0.92
CA GLU A 16 -1.87 -4.47 -0.36
C GLU A 16 -1.50 -4.59 1.13
N ALA A 17 -0.34 -4.04 1.53
CA ALA A 17 0.07 -4.03 2.94
C ALA A 17 -0.86 -3.15 3.79
N LEU A 18 -1.39 -2.06 3.23
CA LEU A 18 -2.39 -1.22 3.89
C LEU A 18 -3.70 -2.00 4.09
N GLU A 19 -4.18 -2.74 3.10
CA GLU A 19 -5.38 -3.58 3.21
C GLU A 19 -5.22 -4.63 4.33
N ARG A 20 -4.11 -5.39 4.33
CA ARG A 20 -3.81 -6.36 5.39
C ARG A 20 -3.75 -5.72 6.78
N THR A 21 -3.17 -4.52 6.87
CA THR A 21 -3.11 -3.77 8.12
C THR A 21 -4.50 -3.36 8.61
N GLN A 22 -5.40 -2.96 7.70
CA GLN A 22 -6.78 -2.64 8.02
C GLN A 22 -7.57 -3.87 8.49
N GLU A 23 -7.42 -5.01 7.82
CA GLU A 23 -8.05 -6.28 8.23
C GLU A 23 -7.66 -6.68 9.66
N VAL A 24 -6.36 -6.67 9.97
CA VAL A 24 -5.87 -7.00 11.31
C VAL A 24 -6.27 -5.92 12.34
N GLY A 25 -6.35 -4.65 11.91
CA GLY A 25 -6.88 -3.56 12.72
C GLY A 25 -8.34 -3.74 13.11
N ASN A 26 -9.17 -4.26 12.19
CA ASN A 26 -10.55 -4.62 12.49
C ASN A 26 -10.64 -5.75 13.52
N GLY A 27 -9.81 -6.79 13.38
CA GLY A 27 -9.73 -7.87 14.37
C GLY A 27 -9.29 -7.39 15.76
N LEU A 28 -8.37 -6.43 15.83
CA LEU A 28 -7.98 -5.79 17.10
C LEU A 28 -9.14 -4.97 17.70
N ARG A 29 -9.88 -4.22 16.86
CA ARG A 29 -11.04 -3.43 17.29
C ARG A 29 -12.16 -4.32 17.83
N GLU A 30 -12.43 -5.44 17.16
CA GLU A 30 -13.44 -6.41 17.58
C GLU A 30 -13.04 -7.09 18.90
N ARG A 31 -11.75 -7.41 19.05
CA ARG A 31 -11.25 -8.09 20.24
C ARG A 31 -9.87 -7.59 20.63
N VAL A 32 -9.83 -6.75 21.67
CA VAL A 32 -8.59 -6.19 22.21
C VAL A 32 -7.85 -7.23 23.06
N THR A 33 -7.08 -8.09 22.41
CA THR A 33 -6.17 -9.06 23.04
C THR A 33 -4.72 -8.71 22.77
N ARG A 34 -3.80 -9.24 23.58
CA ARG A 34 -2.35 -9.11 23.34
C ARG A 34 -1.93 -9.70 21.99
N GLU A 35 -2.56 -10.81 21.60
CA GLU A 35 -2.31 -11.48 20.32
C GLU A 35 -2.72 -10.60 19.14
N ASN A 36 -3.96 -10.07 19.15
CA ASN A 36 -4.44 -9.19 18.09
C ASN A 36 -3.63 -7.88 18.03
N TYR A 37 -3.20 -7.35 19.18
CA TYR A 37 -2.34 -6.18 19.23
C TYR A 37 -0.95 -6.48 18.64
N ALA A 38 -0.37 -7.64 18.94
CA ALA A 38 0.92 -8.05 18.37
C ALA A 38 0.83 -8.24 16.85
N ALA A 39 -0.24 -8.88 16.36
CA ALA A 39 -0.50 -9.04 14.93
C ALA A 39 -0.64 -7.68 14.23
N PHE A 40 -1.42 -6.76 14.81
CA PHE A 40 -1.59 -5.41 14.27
C PHE A 40 -0.26 -4.66 14.22
N ARG A 41 0.55 -4.74 15.28
CA ARG A 41 1.86 -4.10 15.34
C ARG A 41 2.82 -4.61 14.28
N ILE A 42 2.79 -5.91 13.98
CA ILE A 42 3.62 -6.50 12.91
C ILE A 42 3.23 -5.93 11.55
N GLN A 43 1.94 -5.91 11.22
CA GLN A 43 1.46 -5.38 9.94
C GLN A 43 1.72 -3.86 9.80
N MET A 44 1.51 -3.09 10.87
CA MET A 44 1.84 -1.66 10.89
C MET A 44 3.32 -1.38 10.65
N ASN A 45 4.21 -2.23 11.18
CA ASN A 45 5.65 -2.10 10.93
C ASN A 45 6.00 -2.40 9.47
N GLU A 46 5.41 -3.46 8.88
CA GLU A 46 5.61 -3.78 7.47
C GLU A 46 5.13 -2.63 6.57
N LEU A 47 3.93 -2.08 6.84
CA LEU A 47 3.41 -0.92 6.12
C LEU A 47 4.34 0.29 6.24
N HIS A 48 4.86 0.57 7.44
CA HIS A 48 5.82 1.65 7.66
C HIS A 48 7.09 1.47 6.82
N GLU A 49 7.68 0.28 6.81
CA GLU A 49 8.89 -0.01 6.05
C GLU A 49 8.68 0.17 4.54
N ARG A 50 7.53 -0.29 4.03
CA ARG A 50 7.14 -0.11 2.62
C ARG A 50 6.96 1.37 2.26
N LEU A 51 6.24 2.13 3.08
CA LEU A 51 6.08 3.58 2.89
C LEU A 51 7.42 4.32 2.93
N ARG A 52 8.32 3.93 3.84
CA ARG A 52 9.66 4.52 3.93
C ARG A 52 10.47 4.23 2.67
N LYS A 53 10.40 3.01 2.13
CA LYS A 53 11.08 2.63 0.89
C LYS A 53 10.53 3.42 -0.30
N LEU A 54 9.21 3.50 -0.44
CA LEU A 54 8.55 4.26 -1.49
C LEU A 54 8.94 5.74 -1.42
N SER A 55 8.93 6.34 -0.22
CA SER A 55 9.36 7.72 -0.01
C SER A 55 10.81 7.94 -0.45
N ALA A 56 11.72 7.03 -0.10
CA ALA A 56 13.11 7.11 -0.53
C ALA A 56 13.25 7.07 -2.06
N MET A 57 12.49 6.19 -2.74
CA MET A 57 12.48 6.11 -4.21
C MET A 57 11.98 7.39 -4.87
N LEU A 58 10.94 8.01 -4.32
CA LEU A 58 10.39 9.27 -4.83
C LEU A 58 11.33 10.47 -4.58
N LEU A 59 12.12 10.44 -3.52
CA LEU A 59 13.10 11.49 -3.17
C LEU A 59 14.31 11.53 -4.11
N HIS A 60 14.54 10.50 -4.93
CA HIS A 60 15.55 10.51 -6.00
C HIS A 60 15.02 11.25 -7.25
N GLU A 61 14.53 12.48 -7.07
CA GLU A 61 13.85 13.33 -8.07
C GLU A 61 14.75 13.72 -9.26
N ASP A 62 16.07 13.79 -9.08
CA ASP A 62 17.00 14.31 -10.10
C ASP A 62 17.11 13.45 -11.37
N GLU A 63 16.55 12.23 -11.39
CA GLU A 63 16.63 11.31 -12.54
C GLU A 63 15.26 10.92 -13.15
N MET A 64 14.12 11.41 -12.62
CA MET A 64 12.78 11.01 -13.09
C MET A 64 12.11 12.06 -13.99
N ALA A 65 11.67 11.63 -15.17
CA ALA A 65 10.77 12.41 -16.01
C ALA A 65 9.35 12.43 -15.42
N LEU A 66 8.77 13.62 -15.22
CA LEU A 66 7.44 13.81 -14.62
C LEU A 66 6.32 13.08 -15.36
N ASP A 67 6.37 13.05 -16.70
CA ASP A 67 5.36 12.36 -17.52
C ASP A 67 5.41 10.83 -17.32
N GLU A 68 6.62 10.27 -17.17
CA GLU A 68 6.78 8.84 -16.95
C GLU A 68 6.43 8.43 -15.50
N LEU A 69 6.60 9.34 -14.53
CA LEU A 69 6.09 9.18 -13.18
C LEU A 69 4.55 9.17 -13.16
N ALA A 70 3.90 10.06 -13.90
CA ALA A 70 2.45 10.07 -14.05
C ALA A 70 1.94 8.73 -14.63
N ASP A 71 2.63 8.18 -15.63
CA ASP A 71 2.32 6.85 -16.19
C ASP A 71 2.57 5.70 -15.21
N ALA A 72 3.60 5.78 -14.37
CA ALA A 72 3.85 4.80 -13.31
C ALA A 72 2.74 4.82 -12.25
N LEU A 73 2.29 6.02 -11.86
CA LEU A 73 1.15 6.19 -10.95
C LEU A 73 -0.11 5.59 -11.58
N ASN A 74 -0.46 5.97 -12.80
CA ASN A 74 -1.62 5.42 -13.49
C ASN A 74 -1.59 3.89 -13.53
N ARG A 75 -0.47 3.26 -13.91
CA ARG A 75 -0.34 1.80 -13.91
C ARG A 75 -0.54 1.14 -12.55
N SER A 76 -0.15 1.83 -11.48
CA SER A 76 -0.34 1.35 -10.10
C SER A 76 -1.82 1.32 -9.72
N PHE A 77 -2.62 2.25 -10.27
CA PHE A 77 -4.04 2.40 -9.98
C PHE A 77 -4.96 1.75 -11.03
N ASP A 78 -4.49 1.48 -12.25
CA ASP A 78 -5.28 0.94 -13.39
C ASP A 78 -5.35 -0.60 -13.45
N LYS A 79 -4.57 -1.33 -12.65
CA LYS A 79 -4.82 -2.78 -12.50
C LYS A 79 -6.23 -2.94 -11.92
N PRO A 80 -7.09 -3.79 -12.50
CA PRO A 80 -8.50 -3.86 -12.13
C PRO A 80 -8.63 -4.06 -10.63
N ALA A 81 -9.34 -3.14 -10.00
CA ALA A 81 -9.84 -3.21 -8.64
C ALA A 81 -10.81 -4.40 -8.52
N ALA A 82 -10.31 -5.63 -8.57
CA ALA A 82 -11.15 -6.81 -8.39
C ALA A 82 -11.66 -6.94 -6.95
N GLU A 83 -11.02 -6.27 -5.97
CA GLU A 83 -11.35 -6.49 -4.55
C GLU A 83 -11.46 -5.21 -3.69
N TYR A 84 -11.32 -4.00 -4.25
CA TYR A 84 -11.53 -2.75 -3.46
C TYR A 84 -13.01 -2.35 -3.28
N ARG A 85 -13.97 -3.17 -3.75
CA ARG A 85 -15.41 -2.88 -3.64
C ARG A 85 -16.12 -3.85 -2.68
N HIS A 86 -15.73 -3.81 -1.40
CA HIS A 86 -16.58 -4.29 -0.31
C HIS A 86 -16.77 -3.22 0.75
N ALA A 87 -17.47 -2.14 0.38
CA ALA A 87 -18.32 -1.38 1.30
C ALA A 87 -19.23 -0.45 0.49
N SER A 88 -20.53 -0.46 0.82
CA SER A 88 -21.59 0.44 0.36
C SER A 88 -22.50 -0.10 -0.75
N GLY A 89 -23.48 -0.90 -0.35
CA GLY A 89 -24.58 -1.33 -1.22
C GLY A 89 -25.68 -2.03 -0.41
N HIS A 90 -26.18 -1.37 0.63
CA HIS A 90 -27.45 -1.69 1.26
C HIS A 90 -28.50 -0.78 0.62
N GLY A 91 -29.50 -1.38 -0.02
CA GLY A 91 -30.58 -0.70 -0.74
C GLY A 91 -31.29 -1.69 -1.66
#